data_AF-U2RJ06-F1
#
_entry.id   AF-U2RJ06-F1
#
_cell.length_a   1.000
_cell.length_b   1.000
_cell.length_c   1.000
_cell.angle_alpha   90.00
_cell.angle_beta   90.00
_cell.angle_gamma   90.00
#
_symmetry.space_group_name_H-M   'P 1'
#
loop_
_entity.id
_entity.type
_entity.pdbx_description
1 polymer ?
#
loop_
_entity_poly.entity_id
_entity_poly.type
_entity_poly.pdbx_seq_one_letter_code
_entity_poly.pdbx_strand_id
1 'polypeptide(L)'
;MDVLILGGTALARTLAGLLVEQGLDVTTSLAGRTKAPRAVPGAVRIGGFGGPDGLAAWLVENRPGCVVNAVHPFAAAMSASAAAA
;
A
#
# COMPACT_ATOMS: atom_id res chain seq x y z
N MET A 1 5.12 -4.75 -10.87
CA MET A 1 4.13 -4.72 -9.78
C MET A 1 2.74 -4.83 -10.34
N ASP A 2 2.05 -5.90 -9.95
CA ASP A 2 0.65 -6.12 -10.29
C ASP A 2 -0.26 -5.35 -9.33
N VAL A 3 0.07 -5.33 -8.03
CA VAL A 3 -0.80 -4.74 -6.99
C VAL A 3 -0.01 -3.89 -6.01
N LEU A 4 -0.43 -2.63 -5.84
CA LEU A 4 -0.06 -1.78 -4.71
C LEU A 4 -1.13 -1.89 -3.62
N ILE A 5 -0.74 -2.29 -2.41
CA ILE A 5 -1.63 -2.26 -1.24
C ILE A 5 -1.25 -1.07 -0.35
N LEU A 6 -2.16 -0.13 -0.18
CA LEU A 6 -2.04 0.91 0.85
C LEU A 6 -2.44 0.28 2.19
N GLY A 7 -1.45 0.02 3.05
CA GLY A 7 -1.60 -0.96 4.12
C GLY A 7 -1.29 -0.46 5.53
N GLY A 8 -0.99 -1.42 6.39
CA GLY A 8 -0.78 -1.22 7.83
C GLY A 8 -1.85 -1.87 8.71
N THR A 9 -2.81 -2.58 8.11
CA THR A 9 -3.84 -3.35 8.82
C THR A 9 -3.58 -4.86 8.73
N ALA A 10 -4.22 -5.63 9.61
CA ALA A 10 -4.20 -7.09 9.51
C ALA A 10 -4.81 -7.57 8.19
N LEU A 11 -5.90 -6.93 7.72
CA LEU A 11 -6.55 -7.24 6.46
C LEU A 11 -5.62 -7.01 5.26
N ALA A 12 -4.89 -5.87 5.23
CA ALA A 12 -3.90 -5.60 4.19
C ALA A 12 -2.82 -6.68 4.13
N ARG A 13 -2.35 -7.16 5.28
CA ARG A 13 -1.36 -8.24 5.37
C ARG A 13 -1.92 -9.58 4.88
N THR A 14 -3.15 -9.92 5.26
CA THR A 14 -3.81 -11.15 4.78
C THR A 14 -3.99 -11.11 3.26
N LEU A 15 -4.44 -9.98 2.72
CA LEU A 15 -4.58 -9.79 1.28
C LEU A 15 -3.23 -9.92 0.55
N ALA A 16 -2.17 -9.31 1.07
CA ALA A 16 -0.83 -9.45 0.50
C ALA A 16 -0.39 -10.92 0.43
N GLY A 17 -0.62 -11.69 1.49
CA GLY A 17 -0.33 -13.13 1.51
C GLY A 17 -1.08 -13.89 0.42
N LEU A 18 -2.40 -13.71 0.34
CA LEU A 18 -3.23 -14.39 -0.66
C LEU A 18 -2.80 -14.07 -2.09
N LEU A 19 -2.50 -12.81 -2.40
CA LEU A 19 -2.09 -12.39 -3.74
C LEU A 19 -0.70 -12.91 -4.11
N VAL A 20 0.25 -12.91 -3.16
CA VAL A 20 1.59 -13.50 -3.36
C VAL A 20 1.51 -15.01 -3.57
N GLU A 21 0.63 -15.71 -2.83
CA GLU A 21 0.39 -17.15 -3.03
C GLU A 21 -0.18 -17.47 -4.42
N GLN A 22 -0.91 -16.53 -5.04
CA GLN A 22 -1.36 -16.63 -6.42
C GLN A 22 -0.28 -16.25 -7.46
N GLY A 23 0.93 -15.91 -7.02
CA GLY A 23 2.06 -15.58 -7.88
C GLY A 23 2.10 -14.12 -8.37
N LEU A 24 1.32 -13.22 -7.78
CA LEU A 24 1.30 -11.80 -8.15
C LEU A 24 2.47 -11.02 -7.51
N ASP A 25 3.01 -10.05 -8.25
CA ASP A 25 3.99 -9.10 -7.76
C ASP A 25 3.30 -8.00 -6.93
N VAL A 26 3.33 -8.15 -5.60
CA VAL A 26 2.64 -7.29 -4.64
C VAL A 26 3.62 -6.41 -3.88
N THR A 27 3.34 -5.11 -3.84
CA THR A 27 4.01 -4.17 -2.92
C THR A 27 3.03 -3.63 -1.88
N THR A 28 3.37 -3.77 -0.60
CA THR A 28 2.61 -3.12 0.49
C THR A 28 3.29 -1.82 0.92
N SER A 29 2.51 -0.74 0.94
CA SER A 29 2.95 0.58 1.41
C SER A 29 2.57 0.81 2.88
N LEU A 30 3.58 1.05 3.72
CA LEU A 30 3.42 1.31 5.15
C LEU A 30 3.82 2.76 5.49
N ALA A 31 3.04 3.40 6.36
CA ALA A 31 3.33 4.77 6.81
C ALA A 31 4.57 4.90 7.72
N GLY A 32 5.17 3.79 8.16
CA GLY A 32 6.35 3.81 9.04
C GLY A 32 6.08 4.21 10.50
N ARG A 33 4.82 4.19 10.95
CA ARG A 33 4.42 4.56 12.33
C ARG A 33 4.73 3.49 13.38
N THR A 34 5.10 2.28 12.97
CA THR A 34 5.41 1.16 13.86
C THR A 34 6.90 0.83 13.75
N LYS A 35 7.61 0.77 14.88
CA LYS A 35 9.07 0.52 14.92
C LYS A 35 9.48 -0.86 14.40
N ALA A 36 8.60 -1.85 14.54
CA ALA A 36 8.82 -3.22 14.07
C ALA A 36 7.50 -3.75 13.47
N PRO A 37 7.15 -3.37 12.22
CA PRO A 37 5.97 -3.93 11.58
C PRO A 37 6.16 -5.45 11.43
N ARG A 38 5.08 -6.22 11.65
CA ARG A 38 5.08 -7.66 11.37
C ARG A 38 5.46 -7.87 9.90
N ALA A 39 6.18 -8.97 9.63
CA ALA A 39 6.54 -9.32 8.26
C ALA A 39 5.29 -9.39 7.37
N VAL A 40 5.31 -8.63 6.28
CA VAL A 40 4.28 -8.62 5.25
C VAL A 40 4.84 -9.36 4.04
N PRO A 41 4.14 -10.38 3.50
CA PRO A 41 4.56 -11.07 2.28
C PRO A 41 4.69 -10.10 1.10
N GLY A 42 5.65 -10.36 0.22
CA GLY A 42 5.94 -9.52 -0.95
C GLY A 42 6.87 -8.34 -0.65
N ALA A 43 6.94 -7.39 -1.58
CA ALA A 43 7.74 -6.18 -1.42
C ALA A 43 7.06 -5.21 -0.45
N VAL A 44 7.88 -4.40 0.25
CA VAL A 44 7.38 -3.40 1.20
C VAL A 44 8.06 -2.07 0.94
N ARG A 45 7.27 -1.00 0.80
CA ARG A 45 7.75 0.39 0.88
C ARG A 45 7.36 1.01 2.20
N ILE A 46 8.25 1.83 2.77
CA ILE A 46 8.02 2.54 4.02
C ILE A 46 8.16 4.04 3.77
N GLY A 47 7.19 4.81 4.25
CA GLY A 47 7.18 6.27 4.15
C GLY A 47 5.91 6.79 3.48
N GLY A 48 5.63 8.08 3.69
CA GLY A 48 4.51 8.74 3.01
C GLY A 48 4.75 8.85 1.51
N PHE A 49 3.72 9.28 0.78
CA PHE A 49 3.84 9.65 -0.64
C PHE A 49 4.04 11.15 -0.84
N GLY A 50 3.81 11.98 0.19
CA GLY A 50 3.81 13.44 0.05
C GLY A 50 2.43 14.04 -0.26
N GLY A 51 1.35 13.34 0.10
CA GLY A 51 -0.04 13.76 -0.19
C GLY A 51 -0.59 13.15 -1.49
N PRO A 52 -1.74 13.63 -1.99
CA PRO A 52 -2.36 13.12 -3.21
C PRO A 52 -1.46 13.29 -4.43
N ASP A 53 -0.87 14.46 -4.64
CA ASP A 53 0.00 14.71 -5.80
C ASP A 53 1.24 13.81 -5.81
N GLY A 54 1.83 13.58 -4.62
CA GLY A 54 2.96 12.69 -4.48
C GLY A 54 2.58 11.21 -4.68
N LEU A 55 1.36 10.81 -4.33
CA LEU A 55 0.83 9.49 -4.66
C LEU A 55 0.59 9.36 -6.17
N ALA A 56 -0.03 10.36 -6.80
CA ALA A 56 -0.27 10.39 -8.24
C ALA A 56 1.04 10.29 -9.03
N ALA A 57 2.05 11.09 -8.66
CA ALA A 57 3.38 11.03 -9.26
C ALA A 57 4.00 9.63 -9.14
N TRP A 58 3.90 9.03 -7.95
CA TRP A 58 4.40 7.67 -7.72
C TRP A 58 3.65 6.63 -8.56
N LEU A 59 2.32 6.74 -8.69
CA LEU A 59 1.50 5.84 -9.51
C LEU A 59 1.84 5.96 -10.99
N VAL A 60 2.10 7.17 -11.50
CA VAL A 60 2.51 7.41 -12.89
C VAL A 60 3.88 6.80 -13.18
N GLU A 61 4.81 6.91 -12.24
CA GLU A 61 6.16 6.36 -12.36
C GLU A 61 6.18 4.83 -12.28
N ASN A 62 5.46 4.24 -11.31
CA ASN A 62 5.56 2.82 -10.99
C ASN A 62 4.48 1.95 -11.65
N ARG A 63 3.38 2.56 -12.11
CA ARG A 63 2.29 1.96 -12.90
C ARG A 63 1.81 0.59 -12.38
N PRO A 64 1.38 0.48 -11.11
CA PRO A 64 0.76 -0.76 -10.65
C PRO A 64 -0.48 -1.09 -11.49
N GLY A 65 -0.71 -2.39 -11.74
CA GLY A 65 -1.94 -2.84 -12.40
C GLY A 65 -3.21 -2.54 -11.59
N CYS A 66 -3.10 -2.53 -10.26
CA CYS A 66 -4.19 -2.17 -9.35
C CYS A 66 -3.65 -1.53 -8.06
N VAL A 67 -4.45 -0.63 -7.47
CA VAL A 67 -4.25 -0.08 -6.12
C VAL A 67 -5.39 -0.54 -5.22
N VAL A 68 -5.06 -1.16 -4.08
CA VAL A 68 -6.03 -1.54 -3.05
C VAL A 68 -5.86 -0.66 -1.82
N ASN A 69 -6.89 0.11 -1.49
CA ASN A 69 -6.92 0.87 -0.25
C ASN A 69 -7.36 0.01 0.94
N ALA A 70 -6.40 -0.50 1.71
CA ALA A 70 -6.62 -1.34 2.89
C ALA A 70 -6.03 -0.70 4.17
N VAL A 71 -5.98 0.64 4.23
CA VAL A 71 -5.51 1.38 5.41
C VAL A 71 -6.53 1.31 6.54
N HIS A 72 -6.10 1.60 7.77
CA HIS A 72 -7.02 1.67 8.91
C HIS A 72 -8.02 2.81 8.73
N PRO A 73 -9.30 2.70 9.17
CA PRO A 73 -10.28 3.79 9.06
C PRO A 73 -9.82 5.14 9.66
N PHE A 74 -8.94 5.10 10.67
CA PHE A 74 -8.32 6.30 11.26
C PHE A 74 -7.23 6.97 10.39
N ALA A 75 -6.83 6.35 9.28
CA ALA A 75 -5.90 6.92 8.31
C ALA A 75 -6.64 7.65 7.18
N ALA A 76 -7.66 8.44 7.53
CA ALA A 76 -8.54 9.15 6.58
C ALA A 76 -7.78 9.98 5.54
N ALA A 77 -6.67 10.62 5.93
CA ALA A 77 -5.82 11.38 5.01
C ALA A 77 -5.22 10.53 3.88
N MET A 78 -4.84 9.29 4.17
CA MET A 78 -4.30 8.37 3.15
C MET A 78 -5.43 7.89 2.21
N SER A 79 -6.60 7.58 2.76
CA SER A 79 -7.78 7.24 1.95
C SER A 79 -8.21 8.40 1.04
N ALA A 80 -8.19 9.64 1.54
CA ALA A 80 -8.48 10.82 0.74
C ALA A 80 -7.42 11.03 -0.35
N SER A 81 -6.14 10.81 -0.04
CA SER A 81 -5.07 10.86 -1.04
C SER A 81 -5.27 9.80 -2.14
N ALA A 82 -5.65 8.58 -1.75
CA ALA A 82 -5.92 7.49 -2.70
C ALA A 82 -7.12 7.75 -3.60
N ALA A 83 -8.13 8.48 -3.12
CA ALA A 83 -9.29 8.84 -3.92
C ALA A 83 -9.04 10.00 -4.89
N ALA A 84 -8.04 10.85 -4.61
CA ALA A 84 -7.73 12.05 -5.39
C ALA A 84 -6.56 11.88 -6.37
N ALA A 85 -5.73 10.85 -6.17
CA ALA A 85 -4.52 10.57 -6.93
C ALA A 85 -4.76 9.86 -8.27
#